data_AF-A0A6C0K2U7-F1
#
_entry.id   AF-A0A6C0K2U7-F1
#
_cell.length_a   1.000
_cell.length_b   1.000
_cell.length_c   1.000
_cell.angle_alpha   90.00
_cell.angle_beta   90.00
_cell.angle_gamma   90.00
#
_symmetry.space_group_name_H-M   'P 1'
#
loop_
_entity.id
_entity.type
_entity.pdbx_description
1 polymer ?
#
loop_
_entity_poly.entity_id
_entity_poly.type
_entity_poly.pdbx_seq_one_letter_code
_entity_poly.pdbx_strand_id
1 'polypeptide(L)'
;MADKQIVPMQQNQIILPQPNEMETLANSIKEWRSLTEECRGFKEQISERTKRIKAYQEVIVRIMKNHHVAALDLKTTGGRVITKQRKTQSGLTPKVLQSQLATYLKSEEEAKKVLEFIQSNRTTTTRDALLYEKP
;
A
#
# COMPACT_ATOMS: atom_id res chain seq x y z
N MET A 1 -25.66 49.31 9.40
CA MET A 1 -25.68 48.53 10.65
C MET A 1 -25.87 47.07 10.28
N ALA A 2 -24.81 46.28 10.37
CA ALA A 2 -24.84 44.82 10.25
C ALA A 2 -23.65 44.31 11.08
N ASP A 3 -23.97 43.81 12.28
CA ASP A 3 -23.01 43.34 13.27
C ASP A 3 -22.18 42.20 12.72
N LYS A 4 -20.87 42.45 12.57
CA LYS A 4 -19.88 41.40 12.38
C LYS A 4 -19.66 40.75 13.73
N GLN A 5 -20.27 39.58 13.95
CA GLN A 5 -19.90 38.70 15.04
C GLN A 5 -18.42 38.32 14.92
N ILE A 6 -17.63 38.85 15.85
CA ILE A 6 -16.24 38.47 16.08
C ILE A 6 -16.29 37.04 16.63
N VAL A 7 -15.82 36.07 15.84
CA VAL A 7 -15.62 34.70 16.28
C VAL A 7 -14.46 34.71 17.29
N PRO A 8 -14.64 34.29 18.55
CA PRO A 8 -13.57 34.33 19.53
C PRO A 8 -12.47 33.33 19.15
N MET A 9 -11.22 33.81 19.13
CA MET A 9 -10.03 32.99 18.97
C MET A 9 -10.02 31.89 20.03
N GLN A 10 -9.96 30.63 19.60
CA GLN A 10 -9.76 29.50 20.51
C GLN A 10 -8.44 29.68 21.23
N GLN A 11 -8.53 29.91 22.54
CA GLN A 11 -7.37 29.95 23.43
C GLN A 11 -6.66 28.60 23.34
N ASN A 12 -5.40 28.65 22.91
CA ASN A 12 -4.50 27.50 22.91
C ASN A 12 -4.25 27.13 24.38
N GLN A 13 -5.12 26.30 24.97
CA GLN A 13 -4.90 25.77 26.31
C GLN A 13 -3.72 24.82 26.24
N ILE A 14 -2.59 25.24 26.84
CA ILE A 14 -1.48 24.34 27.14
C ILE A 14 -1.99 23.43 28.25
N ILE A 15 -2.54 22.28 27.89
CA ILE A 15 -2.84 21.21 28.84
C ILE A 15 -1.49 20.69 29.33
N LEU A 16 -1.14 21.04 30.57
CA LEU A 16 -0.01 20.41 31.25
C LEU A 16 -0.35 18.92 31.41
N PRO A 17 0.46 18.01 30.85
CA PRO A 17 0.13 16.60 30.88
C PRO A 17 0.11 16.13 32.33
N GLN A 18 -0.94 15.41 32.71
CA GLN A 18 -1.03 14.82 34.04
C GLN A 18 0.12 13.80 34.19
N PRO A 19 0.76 13.67 35.37
CA PRO A 19 1.95 12.81 35.53
C PRO A 19 1.73 11.36 35.07
N ASN A 20 0.51 10.85 35.20
CA ASN A 20 0.10 9.52 34.72
C ASN A 20 0.06 9.39 33.18
N GLU A 21 -0.19 10.49 32.46
CA GLU A 21 -0.20 10.52 30.99
C GLU A 21 1.21 10.41 30.40
N MET A 22 2.21 10.99 31.07
CA MET A 22 3.61 10.90 30.64
C MET A 22 4.21 9.50 30.84
N GLU A 23 3.87 8.83 31.94
CA GLU A 23 4.25 7.44 32.17
C GLU A 23 3.56 6.49 31.17
N THR A 24 2.27 6.72 30.91
CA THR A 24 1.51 5.96 29.90
C THR A 24 2.08 6.17 28.49
N LEU A 25 2.48 7.39 28.16
CA LEU A 25 3.13 7.71 26.88
C LEU A 25 4.47 6.98 26.75
N ALA A 26 5.31 7.02 27.78
CA ALA A 26 6.61 6.36 27.77
C ALA A 26 6.49 4.85 27.56
N ASN A 27 5.52 4.20 28.22
CA ASN A 27 5.24 2.77 28.02
C ASN A 27 4.69 2.50 26.62
N SER A 28 3.78 3.34 26.12
CA SER A 28 3.21 3.21 24.77
C SER A 28 4.28 3.33 23.67
N ILE A 29 5.25 4.24 23.83
CA ILE A 29 6.37 4.40 22.89
C ILE A 29 7.28 3.17 22.89
N LYS A 30 7.59 2.63 24.08
CA LYS A 30 8.42 1.41 24.21
C LYS A 30 7.76 0.23 23.52
N GLU A 31 6.48 0.00 23.79
CA GLU A 31 5.71 -1.09 23.20
C GLU A 31 5.57 -0.92 21.69
N TRP A 32 5.18 0.28 21.23
CA TRP A 32 5.10 0.60 19.81
C TRP A 32 6.42 0.32 19.08
N ARG A 33 7.56 0.67 19.69
CA ARG A 33 8.89 0.40 19.12
C ARG A 33 9.18 -1.09 19.05
N SER A 34 8.90 -1.84 20.13
CA SER A 34 9.09 -3.31 20.15
C SER A 34 8.30 -3.99 19.04
N LEU A 35 7.00 -3.69 18.97
CA LEU A 35 6.10 -4.25 17.96
C LEU A 35 6.51 -3.84 16.54
N THR A 36 7.02 -2.62 16.34
CA THR A 36 7.50 -2.16 15.03
C THR A 36 8.72 -2.97 14.56
N GLU A 37 9.67 -3.25 15.46
CA GLU A 37 10.85 -4.05 15.15
C GLU A 37 10.49 -5.51 14.87
N GLU A 38 9.59 -6.10 15.67
CA GLU A 38 9.05 -7.45 15.44
C GLU A 38 8.35 -7.55 14.08
N CYS A 39 7.48 -6.57 13.77
CA CYS A 39 6.81 -6.49 12.49
C CYS A 39 7.81 -6.37 11.33
N ARG A 40 8.91 -5.65 11.50
CA ARG A 40 9.98 -5.58 10.49
C ARG A 40 10.58 -6.95 10.25
N GLY A 41 10.94 -7.67 11.31
CA GLY A 41 11.47 -9.03 11.23
C GLY A 41 10.49 -10.00 10.55
N PHE A 42 9.20 -9.94 10.87
CA PHE A 42 8.19 -10.76 10.21
C PHE A 42 8.04 -10.41 8.72
N LYS A 43 8.10 -9.13 8.34
CA LYS A 43 8.03 -8.70 6.94
C LYS A 43 9.22 -9.21 6.12
N GLU A 44 10.42 -9.18 6.69
CA GLU A 44 11.63 -9.73 6.05
C GLU A 44 11.47 -11.24 5.81
N GLN A 45 11.01 -11.96 6.83
CA GLN A 45 10.72 -13.39 6.77
C GLN A 45 9.63 -13.76 5.74
N ILE A 46 8.57 -12.96 5.65
CA ILE A 46 7.51 -13.12 4.64
C ILE A 46 8.06 -12.87 3.24
N SER A 47 8.85 -11.81 3.08
CA SER A 47 9.47 -11.44 1.80
C SER A 47 10.34 -12.58 1.27
N GLU A 48 11.22 -13.12 2.11
CA GLU A 48 12.11 -14.22 1.75
C GLU A 48 11.34 -15.50 1.36
N ARG A 49 10.34 -15.90 2.17
CA ARG A 49 9.50 -17.05 1.87
C ARG A 49 8.70 -16.86 0.57
N THR A 50 8.18 -15.65 0.35
CA THR A 50 7.43 -15.31 -0.86
C THR A 50 8.31 -15.41 -2.11
N LYS A 51 9.58 -14.98 -2.05
CA LYS A 51 10.54 -15.14 -3.15
C LYS A 51 10.76 -16.62 -3.46
N ARG A 52 10.98 -17.45 -2.44
CA ARG A 52 11.17 -18.90 -2.61
C ARG A 52 9.93 -19.56 -3.21
N ILE A 53 8.74 -19.23 -2.72
CA ILE A 53 7.46 -19.73 -3.26
C ILE A 53 7.35 -19.39 -4.75
N LYS A 54 7.66 -18.14 -5.15
CA LYS A 54 7.63 -17.73 -6.55
C LYS A 54 8.61 -18.54 -7.41
N ALA A 55 9.84 -18.75 -6.94
CA ALA A 55 10.84 -19.55 -7.64
C ALA A 55 10.35 -21.01 -7.86
N TYR A 56 9.80 -21.65 -6.82
CA TYR A 56 9.22 -22.98 -6.95
C TYR A 56 8.02 -22.99 -7.91
N GLN A 57 7.15 -21.99 -7.82
CA GLN A 57 5.98 -21.88 -8.70
C GLN A 57 6.39 -21.76 -10.18
N GLU A 58 7.44 -21.00 -10.49
CA GLU A 58 7.97 -20.88 -11.86
C GLU A 58 8.51 -22.21 -12.39
N VAL A 59 9.23 -22.97 -11.55
CA VAL A 59 9.72 -24.31 -11.89
C VAL A 59 8.54 -25.27 -12.13
N ILE A 60 7.57 -25.30 -11.22
CA ILE A 60 6.39 -26.18 -11.32
C ILE A 60 5.58 -25.86 -12.57
N VAL A 61 5.26 -24.59 -12.83
CA VAL A 61 4.50 -24.19 -14.02
C VAL A 61 5.26 -24.53 -15.30
N ARG A 62 6.59 -24.37 -15.32
CA ARG A 62 7.43 -24.75 -16.47
C ARG A 62 7.34 -26.25 -16.75
N ILE A 63 7.52 -27.08 -15.73
CA ILE A 63 7.41 -28.54 -15.86
C ILE A 63 6.01 -28.93 -16.34
N MET A 64 4.96 -28.42 -15.70
CA MET A 64 3.58 -28.72 -16.08
C MET A 64 3.28 -28.31 -17.53
N LYS A 65 3.76 -27.15 -17.99
CA LYS A 65 3.61 -26.73 -19.40
C LYS A 65 4.39 -27.60 -20.38
N ASN A 66 5.67 -27.89 -20.08
CA ASN A 66 6.52 -28.71 -20.95
C ASN A 66 5.95 -30.12 -21.17
N HIS A 67 5.29 -30.67 -20.14
CA HIS A 67 4.66 -31.98 -20.20
C HIS A 67 3.16 -31.93 -20.53
N HIS A 68 2.62 -30.77 -20.90
CA HIS A 68 1.19 -30.57 -21.21
C HIS A 68 0.23 -31.06 -20.10
N VAL A 69 0.66 -30.96 -18.84
CA VAL A 69 -0.12 -31.34 -17.65
C VAL A 69 -0.95 -30.15 -17.19
N ALA A 70 -2.27 -30.21 -17.35
CA ALA A 70 -3.18 -29.17 -16.87
C ALA A 70 -3.49 -29.29 -15.37
N ALA A 71 -3.50 -30.52 -14.84
CA ALA A 71 -3.74 -30.83 -13.45
C ALA A 71 -2.92 -32.04 -13.00
N LEU A 72 -2.43 -32.01 -11.75
CA LEU A 72 -1.67 -33.09 -11.12
C LEU A 72 -2.25 -33.40 -9.74
N ASP A 73 -2.64 -34.65 -9.54
CA ASP A 73 -3.12 -35.16 -8.25
C ASP A 73 -1.94 -35.60 -7.37
N LEU A 74 -1.89 -35.09 -6.13
CA LEU A 74 -0.85 -35.34 -5.16
C LEU A 74 -1.26 -36.50 -4.25
N LYS A 75 -0.71 -37.68 -4.53
CA LYS A 75 -1.02 -38.92 -3.80
C LYS A 75 -0.76 -38.85 -2.29
N THR A 76 0.21 -38.03 -1.85
CA THR A 76 0.63 -37.94 -0.45
C THR A 76 -0.22 -37.00 0.40
N THR A 77 -0.86 -36.00 -0.21
CA THR A 77 -1.64 -34.98 0.51
C THR A 77 -3.13 -35.02 0.17
N GLY A 78 -3.54 -35.80 -0.84
CA GLY A 78 -4.90 -35.80 -1.38
C GLY A 78 -5.27 -34.50 -2.13
N GLY A 79 -4.31 -33.59 -2.33
CA GLY A 79 -4.53 -32.32 -3.02
C GLY A 79 -4.35 -32.43 -4.54
N ARG A 80 -4.84 -31.43 -5.28
CA ARG A 80 -4.63 -31.29 -6.73
C ARG A 80 -3.99 -29.94 -7.06
N VAL A 81 -2.96 -29.96 -7.89
CA VAL A 81 -2.34 -28.75 -8.47
C VAL A 81 -2.92 -28.53 -9.86
N ILE A 82 -3.41 -27.33 -10.16
CA ILE A 82 -4.01 -26.98 -11.47
C ILE A 82 -3.32 -25.72 -11.99
N THR A 83 -2.84 -25.75 -13.23
CA THR A 83 -2.35 -24.54 -13.89
C THR A 83 -3.51 -23.73 -14.45
N LYS A 84 -3.76 -22.54 -13.89
CA LYS A 84 -4.76 -21.59 -14.41
C LYS A 84 -4.07 -20.38 -15.01
N GLN A 85 -4.42 -20.05 -16.26
CA GLN A 85 -4.06 -18.76 -16.83
C GLN A 85 -5.04 -17.70 -16.34
N ARG A 86 -4.53 -16.59 -15.82
CA ARG A 86 -5.33 -15.41 -15.46
C ARG A 86 -4.85 -14.24 -16.29
N LYS A 87 -5.79 -13.58 -16.97
CA LYS A 87 -5.56 -12.25 -17.54
C LYS A 87 -5.98 -11.22 -16.50
N THR A 88 -5.07 -10.31 -16.17
CA THR A 88 -5.36 -9.16 -15.30
C THR A 88 -5.11 -7.90 -16.10
N GLN A 89 -6.01 -6.93 -15.99
CA GLN A 89 -5.76 -5.60 -16.53
C GLN A 89 -4.58 -4.97 -15.79
N SER A 90 -3.70 -4.30 -16.52
CA SER A 90 -2.64 -3.50 -15.92
C SER A 90 -3.24 -2.37 -15.08
N GLY A 91 -2.57 -1.99 -14.00
CA GLY A 91 -2.97 -0.81 -13.22
C GLY A 91 -2.97 0.46 -14.08
N LEU A 92 -3.90 1.36 -13.79
CA LEU A 92 -4.05 2.64 -14.48
C LEU A 92 -3.04 3.66 -13.92
N THR A 93 -1.76 3.45 -14.22
CA THR A 93 -0.69 4.39 -13.82
C THR A 93 -0.81 5.70 -14.59
N PRO A 94 -0.23 6.82 -14.11
CA PRO A 94 -0.27 8.09 -14.85
C PRO A 94 0.21 7.96 -16.30
N LYS A 95 1.25 7.16 -16.56
CA LYS A 95 1.77 6.88 -17.89
C LYS A 95 0.77 6.12 -18.76
N VAL A 96 0.17 5.05 -18.23
CA VAL A 96 -0.84 4.26 -18.96
C VAL A 96 -2.07 5.11 -19.24
N LEU A 97 -2.56 5.85 -18.24
CA LEU A 97 -3.69 6.75 -18.36
C LEU A 97 -3.45 7.83 -19.43
N GLN A 98 -2.30 8.51 -19.40
CA GLN A 98 -1.96 9.52 -20.40
C GLN A 98 -1.91 8.93 -21.81
N SER A 99 -1.31 7.75 -21.99
CA SER A 99 -1.25 7.10 -23.30
C SER A 99 -2.64 6.73 -23.84
N GLN A 100 -3.53 6.27 -22.96
CA GLN A 100 -4.91 5.94 -23.31
C GLN A 100 -5.72 7.20 -23.64
N LEU A 101 -5.55 8.27 -22.86
CA LEU A 101 -6.16 9.57 -23.13
C LEU A 101 -5.66 10.17 -24.45
N ALA A 102 -4.36 10.09 -24.74
CA ALA A 102 -3.79 10.57 -26.00
C ALA A 102 -4.34 9.81 -27.20
N THR A 103 -4.52 8.49 -27.04
CA THR A 103 -5.14 7.64 -28.07
C THR A 103 -6.61 8.01 -28.29
N TYR A 104 -7.37 8.21 -27.21
CA TYR A 104 -8.80 8.52 -27.28
C TYR A 104 -9.09 9.93 -27.80
N LEU A 105 -8.35 10.92 -27.29
CA LEU A 105 -8.48 12.34 -27.65
C LEU A 105 -7.75 12.68 -28.96
N LYS A 106 -6.92 11.76 -29.48
CA LYS A 106 -6.05 11.95 -30.65
C LYS A 106 -5.12 13.17 -30.52
N SER A 107 -4.73 13.51 -29.29
CA SER A 107 -3.88 14.64 -28.97
C SER A 107 -3.13 14.38 -27.67
N GLU A 108 -1.79 14.43 -27.72
CA GLU A 108 -0.96 14.32 -26.51
C GLU A 108 -1.12 15.53 -25.59
N GLU A 109 -1.35 16.71 -26.16
CA GLU A 109 -1.48 17.96 -25.41
C GLU A 109 -2.76 17.96 -24.57
N GLU A 110 -3.90 17.57 -25.16
CA GLU A 110 -5.18 17.47 -24.44
C GLU A 110 -5.14 16.36 -23.38
N ALA A 111 -4.49 15.23 -23.69
CA ALA A 111 -4.30 14.16 -22.72
C ALA A 111 -3.49 14.61 -21.50
N LYS A 112 -2.47 15.45 -21.71
CA LYS A 112 -1.67 16.02 -20.63
C LYS A 112 -2.50 16.96 -19.76
N LYS A 113 -3.29 17.86 -20.37
CA LYS A 113 -4.20 18.77 -19.66
C LYS A 113 -5.19 18.01 -18.77
N VAL A 114 -5.81 16.96 -19.32
CA VAL A 114 -6.75 16.11 -18.56
C VAL A 114 -6.05 15.38 -17.42
N LEU A 115 -4.85 14.84 -17.65
CA LEU A 115 -4.08 14.18 -16.60
C LEU A 115 -3.74 15.14 -15.46
N GLU A 116 -3.28 16.34 -15.78
CA GLU A 116 -2.95 17.40 -14.80
C GLU A 116 -4.17 17.82 -13.98
N PHE A 117 -5.34 17.95 -14.63
CA PHE A 117 -6.59 18.23 -13.96
C PHE A 117 -6.97 17.12 -12.97
N ILE A 118 -6.93 15.85 -13.40
CA ILE A 118 -7.26 14.70 -12.54
C ILE A 118 -6.32 14.64 -11.33
N GLN A 119 -5.02 14.90 -11.53
CA GLN A 119 -4.04 14.87 -10.44
C GLN A 119 -4.26 16.02 -9.45
N SER A 120 -4.51 17.23 -9.95
CA SER A 120 -4.71 18.43 -9.11
C SER A 120 -5.99 18.39 -8.29
N ASN A 121 -7.00 17.65 -8.75
CA ASN A 121 -8.28 17.50 -8.05
C ASN A 121 -8.37 16.22 -7.20
N ARG A 122 -7.28 15.46 -7.09
CA ARG A 122 -7.27 14.24 -6.30
C ARG A 122 -7.30 14.60 -4.82
N THR A 123 -8.26 14.02 -4.09
CA THR A 123 -8.37 14.24 -2.64
C THR A 123 -7.11 13.75 -1.93
N THR A 124 -6.48 14.64 -1.17
CA THR A 124 -5.37 14.31 -0.29
C THR A 124 -5.92 14.00 1.11
N THR A 125 -5.46 12.91 1.71
CA THR A 125 -5.73 12.59 3.11
C THR A 125 -4.44 12.72 3.90
N THR A 126 -4.40 13.69 4.82
CA THR A 126 -3.29 13.83 5.77
C THR A 126 -3.48 12.83 6.91
N ARG A 127 -2.41 12.14 7.28
CA ARG A 127 -2.36 11.26 8.46
C ARG A 127 -1.08 11.55 9.22
N ASP A 128 -1.20 11.75 10.52
CA ASP A 128 -0.04 11.81 11.40
C ASP A 128 0.54 10.41 11.57
N ALA A 129 1.86 10.31 11.51
CA ALA A 129 2.59 9.06 11.66
C ALA A 129 3.77 9.27 12.61
N LEU A 130 4.03 8.26 13.44
CA LEU A 130 5.21 8.24 14.29
C LEU A 130 6.45 7.90 13.46
N LEU A 131 7.48 8.75 13.56
CA LEU A 131 8.80 8.51 12.98
C LEU A 131 9.79 8.28 14.12
N TYR A 132 10.50 7.16 14.09
CA TYR A 132 11.61 6.89 14.99
C TYR A 132 12.93 7.07 14.24
N GLU A 133 13.69 8.09 14.62
CA GLU A 133 15.04 8.35 14.11
C GLU A 133 16.06 7.93 15.18
N LYS A 134 17.05 7.13 14.79
CA LYS A 134 18.22 6.89 15.65
C LYS A 134 19.17 8.08 15.47
N PRO A 135 19.82 8.56 16.54
CA PRO A 135 20.87 9.57 16.43
C PRO A 135 22.04 9.08 15.57
#